data_AF-A0A392RIF8-F1
#
_entry.id   AF-A0A392RIF8-F1
#
_cell.length_a   1.000
_cell.length_b   1.000
_cell.length_c   1.000
_cell.angle_alpha   90.00
_cell.angle_beta   90.00
_cell.angle_gamma   90.00
#
_symmetry.space_group_name_H-M   'P 1'
#
loop_
_entity.id
_entity.type
_entity.pdbx_description
1 polymer ?
#
loop_
_entity_poly.entity_id
_entity_poly.type
_entity_poly.pdbx_seq_one_letter_code
_entity_poly.pdbx_strand_id
1 'polypeptide(L)'
;VCSSCKVAVHRKCYGIQDNVDESWLCSWCKQKGDVDDSATPCVLCSKKGGALKPVNSAVEDVGSAQFVHLFCCLWMPEVYIDDLKKMEPIMNVADIKETRRKLVCNVCKLKCGACVRCTH
;
A
#
# COMPACT_ATOMS: atom_id res chain seq x y z
N VAL A 1 -0.16 7.40 -15.93
CA VAL A 1 1.09 6.70 -15.50
C VAL A 1 1.89 7.69 -14.67
N CYS A 2 2.54 7.26 -13.58
CA CYS A 2 3.29 8.18 -12.71
C CYS A 2 4.56 8.69 -13.42
N SER A 3 4.80 10.00 -13.39
CA SER A 3 5.95 10.60 -14.06
C SER A 3 7.30 10.19 -13.44
N SER A 4 7.34 9.91 -12.14
CA SER A 4 8.55 9.51 -11.40
C SER A 4 8.80 7.99 -11.46
N CYS A 5 8.00 7.16 -10.79
CA CYS A 5 8.26 5.72 -10.68
C CYS A 5 7.64 4.85 -11.78
N LYS A 6 6.99 5.46 -12.78
CA LYS A 6 6.33 4.79 -13.93
C LYS A 6 5.22 3.80 -13.56
N VAL A 7 4.71 3.80 -12.33
CA VAL A 7 3.54 2.97 -11.98
C VAL A 7 2.35 3.34 -12.85
N ALA A 8 1.72 2.32 -13.44
CA ALA A 8 0.52 2.44 -14.25
C ALA A 8 -0.69 1.95 -13.44
N VAL A 9 -1.74 2.76 -13.40
CA VAL A 9 -2.98 2.47 -12.67
C VAL A 9 -4.16 3.00 -13.47
N HIS A 10 -5.32 2.33 -13.35
CA HIS A 10 -6.57 2.94 -13.77
C HIS A 10 -6.97 4.06 -12.81
N ARG A 11 -7.53 5.16 -13.34
CA ARG A 11 -7.92 6.33 -12.55
C ARG A 11 -8.83 5.94 -11.37
N LYS A 12 -9.89 5.18 -11.66
CA LYS A 12 -10.85 4.71 -10.66
C LYS A 12 -10.24 3.76 -9.63
N CYS A 13 -9.40 2.81 -10.07
CA CYS A 13 -8.75 1.86 -9.15
C CYS A 13 -7.81 2.55 -8.15
N TYR A 14 -7.29 3.73 -8.48
CA TYR A 14 -6.36 4.48 -7.62
C TYR A 14 -6.99 5.75 -7.01
N GLY A 15 -8.25 6.06 -7.32
CA GLY A 15 -8.96 7.25 -6.84
C GLY A 15 -8.43 8.57 -7.40
N ILE A 16 -7.93 8.55 -8.62
CA ILE A 16 -7.46 9.74 -9.35
C ILE A 16 -8.68 10.54 -9.84
N GLN A 17 -8.79 11.80 -9.41
CA GLN A 17 -9.86 12.72 -9.82
C GLN A 17 -9.67 13.25 -11.26
N ASP A 18 -10.69 13.91 -11.82
CA ASP A 18 -10.69 14.26 -13.25
C ASP A 18 -9.70 15.35 -13.66
N ASN A 19 -9.35 16.24 -12.72
CA ASN A 19 -8.44 17.36 -12.95
C ASN A 19 -6.98 17.00 -12.64
N VAL A 20 -6.31 16.31 -13.56
CA VAL A 20 -4.93 15.85 -13.36
C VAL A 20 -4.07 16.35 -14.49
N ASP A 21 -3.03 17.10 -14.11
CA ASP A 21 -2.00 17.62 -15.00
C ASP A 21 -1.25 16.51 -15.75
N GLU A 22 -0.59 16.88 -16.86
CA GLU A 22 0.26 15.98 -17.65
C GLU A 22 1.37 15.31 -16.81
N SER A 23 1.74 15.89 -15.67
CA SER A 23 2.78 15.39 -14.75
C SER A 23 2.24 14.76 -13.46
N TRP A 24 1.35 13.77 -13.57
CA TRP A 24 0.79 13.07 -12.40
C TRP A 24 1.85 12.29 -11.58
N LEU A 25 1.80 12.43 -10.26
CA LEU A 25 2.58 11.64 -9.30
C LEU A 25 1.68 10.75 -8.41
N CYS A 26 2.09 9.50 -8.18
CA CYS A 26 1.41 8.61 -7.25
C CYS A 26 1.65 9.02 -5.79
N SER A 27 0.82 8.54 -4.86
CA SER A 27 0.89 8.90 -3.43
C SER A 27 2.26 8.58 -2.81
N TRP A 28 2.91 7.49 -3.22
CA TRP A 28 4.28 7.17 -2.79
C TRP A 28 5.29 8.21 -3.27
N CYS A 29 5.34 8.50 -4.58
CA CYS A 29 6.26 9.50 -5.12
C CYS A 29 6.04 10.91 -4.56
N LYS A 30 4.82 11.24 -4.11
CA LYS A 30 4.52 12.51 -3.45
C LYS A 30 5.09 12.60 -2.03
N GLN A 31 5.32 11.47 -1.35
CA GLN A 31 5.67 11.44 0.08
C GLN A 31 7.04 10.80 0.37
N LYS A 32 7.63 10.03 -0.56
CA LYS A 32 8.88 9.29 -0.32
C LYS A 32 10.10 10.20 -0.05
N GLY A 33 10.05 11.48 -0.38
CA GLY A 33 11.20 12.39 -0.23
C GLY A 33 12.45 11.83 -0.92
N ASP A 34 13.58 11.85 -0.21
CA ASP A 34 14.87 11.28 -0.65
C ASP A 34 15.01 9.77 -0.37
N VAL A 35 13.95 9.09 0.06
CA VAL A 35 14.00 7.64 0.32
C VAL A 35 14.28 6.89 -0.98
N ASP A 36 15.31 6.05 -0.92
CA ASP A 36 15.82 5.24 -2.03
C ASP A 36 14.73 4.37 -2.69
N ASP A 37 14.83 4.22 -4.00
CA ASP A 37 13.96 3.37 -4.81
C ASP A 37 14.07 1.87 -4.45
N SER A 38 15.09 1.49 -3.66
CA SER A 38 15.22 0.15 -3.10
C SER A 38 14.26 -0.14 -1.95
N ALA A 39 13.57 0.86 -1.40
CA ALA A 39 12.64 0.71 -0.29
C ALA A 39 11.48 -0.26 -0.58
N THR A 40 11.00 -0.92 0.46
CA THR A 40 9.79 -1.77 0.44
C THR A 40 8.71 -1.10 1.29
N PRO A 41 7.99 -0.11 0.74
CA PRO A 41 7.11 0.74 1.54
C PRO A 41 5.83 0.05 1.99
N CYS A 42 5.45 -1.08 1.38
CA CYS A 42 4.25 -1.82 1.74
C CYS A 42 4.47 -2.61 3.03
N VAL A 43 3.74 -2.30 4.09
CA VAL A 43 3.85 -3.04 5.38
C VAL A 43 3.19 -4.43 5.36
N LEU A 44 2.54 -4.83 4.25
CA LEU A 44 1.87 -6.13 4.12
C LEU A 44 2.65 -7.16 3.28
N CYS A 45 3.69 -6.76 2.55
CA CYS A 45 4.50 -7.69 1.77
C CYS A 45 5.92 -7.16 1.52
N SER A 46 6.81 -8.00 0.98
CA SER A 46 8.18 -7.61 0.64
C SER A 46 8.38 -7.09 -0.79
N LYS A 47 7.28 -6.77 -1.51
CA LYS A 47 7.38 -6.32 -2.91
C LYS A 47 7.66 -4.82 -3.00
N LYS A 48 8.57 -4.45 -3.91
CA LYS A 48 8.91 -3.06 -4.25
C LYS A 48 7.95 -2.49 -5.29
N GLY A 49 7.90 -1.17 -5.41
CA GLY A 49 7.09 -0.46 -6.40
C GLY A 49 5.59 -0.67 -6.22
N GLY A 50 4.83 -0.62 -7.31
CA GLY A 50 3.38 -0.88 -7.31
C GLY A 50 2.51 0.29 -6.86
N ALA A 51 1.19 0.05 -6.85
CA ALA A 51 0.18 1.04 -6.49
C ALA A 51 -0.02 1.12 -4.97
N LEU A 52 0.60 2.11 -4.34
CA LEU A 52 0.62 2.29 -2.89
C LEU A 52 -0.31 3.42 -2.46
N LYS A 53 -0.94 3.28 -1.29
CA LYS A 53 -1.73 4.33 -0.62
C LYS A 53 -1.32 4.44 0.85
N PRO A 54 -1.42 5.64 1.44
CA PRO A 54 -1.03 5.86 2.83
C PRO A 54 -1.97 5.12 3.77
N VAL A 55 -1.41 4.59 4.85
CA VAL A 55 -2.16 4.05 5.98
C VAL A 55 -2.57 5.21 6.88
N ASN A 56 -3.77 5.18 7.43
CA ASN A 56 -4.16 6.11 8.48
C ASN A 56 -3.43 5.75 9.77
N SER A 57 -2.30 6.41 10.03
CA SER A 57 -1.67 6.39 11.34
C SER A 57 -2.16 7.62 12.12
N ALA A 58 -3.28 7.48 12.83
CA ALA A 58 -3.74 8.50 13.79
C ALA A 58 -2.76 8.68 14.97
N VAL A 59 -1.69 7.88 15.03
CA VAL A 59 -0.61 7.96 16.00
C VAL A 59 0.57 8.67 15.33
N GLU A 60 0.53 9.99 15.35
CA GLU A 60 1.71 10.81 15.10
C GLU A 60 2.67 10.65 16.29
N ASP A 61 3.62 9.73 16.17
CA ASP A 61 4.99 9.96 16.62
C ASP A 61 5.85 8.79 16.14
N VAL A 62 7.09 9.08 15.74
CA VAL A 62 8.09 8.13 15.21
C VAL A 62 7.99 7.82 13.70
N GLY A 63 8.30 8.84 12.90
CA GLY A 63 9.13 8.72 11.69
C GLY A 63 8.64 7.82 10.55
N SER A 64 8.08 8.46 9.51
CA SER A 64 7.67 7.95 8.19
C SER A 64 6.24 7.42 8.05
N ALA A 65 5.52 7.98 7.06
CA ALA A 65 4.19 7.52 6.68
C ALA A 65 4.25 6.07 6.19
N GLN A 66 3.39 5.21 6.74
CA GLN A 66 3.28 3.82 6.30
C GLN A 66 2.42 3.71 5.05
N PHE A 67 2.79 2.80 4.16
CA PHE A 67 2.04 2.53 2.94
C PHE A 67 1.62 1.07 2.86
N VAL A 68 0.55 0.84 2.10
CA VAL A 68 0.11 -0.49 1.72
C VAL A 68 -0.23 -0.48 0.24
N HIS A 69 0.07 -1.57 -0.46
CA HIS A 69 -0.43 -1.74 -1.83
C HIS A 69 -1.95 -1.83 -1.80
N LEU A 70 -2.62 -1.14 -2.71
CA LEU A 70 -4.07 -1.30 -2.88
C LEU A 70 -4.46 -2.77 -3.10
N PHE A 71 -3.66 -3.51 -3.86
CA PHE A 71 -3.86 -4.95 -4.03
C PHE A 71 -3.76 -5.71 -2.69
N CYS A 72 -2.73 -5.46 -1.87
CA CYS A 72 -2.62 -6.11 -0.56
C CYS A 72 -3.78 -5.76 0.38
N CYS A 73 -4.26 -4.51 0.35
CA CYS A 73 -5.43 -4.08 1.11
C CYS A 73 -6.69 -4.86 0.69
N LEU A 74 -6.98 -4.92 -0.62
CA LEU A 74 -8.17 -5.59 -1.17
C LEU A 74 -8.26 -7.08 -0.82
N TRP A 75 -7.13 -7.75 -0.62
CA TRP A 75 -7.08 -9.18 -0.29
C TRP A 75 -6.93 -9.46 1.21
N MET A 76 -6.79 -8.45 2.05
CA MET A 76 -6.65 -8.63 3.50
C MET A 76 -7.98 -8.37 4.19
N PRO A 77 -8.66 -9.39 4.74
CA PRO A 77 -10.03 -9.23 5.25
C PRO A 77 -10.19 -8.22 6.38
N GLU A 78 -9.13 -8.00 7.15
CA GLU A 78 -9.12 -7.07 8.27
C GLU A 78 -8.88 -5.62 7.83
N VAL A 79 -8.36 -5.37 6.62
CA VAL A 79 -7.96 -4.04 6.15
C VAL A 79 -9.02 -3.49 5.20
N TYR A 80 -9.28 -2.18 5.26
CA TYR A 80 -10.23 -1.53 4.36
C TYR A 80 -9.77 -0.15 3.93
N ILE A 81 -10.47 0.43 2.94
CA ILE A 81 -10.24 1.78 2.43
C ILE A 81 -11.39 2.66 2.93
N ASP A 82 -11.05 3.80 3.53
CA ASP A 82 -12.06 4.70 4.11
C ASP A 82 -12.86 5.47 3.04
N ASP A 83 -12.18 6.23 2.17
CA ASP A 83 -12.82 6.91 1.04
C ASP A 83 -12.61 6.11 -0.26
N LEU A 84 -13.66 5.46 -0.75
CA LEU A 84 -13.63 4.68 -2.00
C LEU A 84 -13.55 5.53 -3.27
N LYS A 85 -13.78 6.85 -3.22
CA LYS A 85 -13.58 7.75 -4.35
C LYS A 85 -12.12 8.17 -4.47
N LYS A 86 -11.45 8.44 -3.35
CA LYS A 86 -10.02 8.78 -3.30
C LYS A 86 -9.12 7.55 -3.19
N MET A 87 -9.71 6.40 -2.88
CA MET A 87 -9.06 5.13 -2.59
C MET A 87 -8.03 5.23 -1.45
N GLU A 88 -8.27 6.10 -0.46
CA GLU A 88 -7.38 6.34 0.68
C GLU A 88 -8.12 7.05 1.83
N PRO A 89 -7.61 7.02 3.07
CA PRO A 89 -6.48 6.21 3.53
C PRO A 89 -6.83 4.73 3.69
N ILE A 90 -5.80 3.90 3.84
CA ILE A 90 -5.92 2.49 4.20
C ILE A 90 -6.03 2.40 5.72
N MET A 91 -7.04 1.67 6.21
CA MET A 91 -7.40 1.58 7.61
C MET A 91 -7.13 0.20 8.19
N ASN A 92 -7.06 0.11 9.52
CA ASN A 92 -7.08 -1.14 10.27
C ASN A 92 -5.90 -2.10 10.01
N VAL A 93 -4.74 -1.56 9.62
CA VAL A 93 -3.52 -2.35 9.40
C VAL A 93 -2.94 -2.89 10.72
N ALA A 94 -3.08 -2.14 11.82
CA ALA A 94 -2.60 -2.55 13.14
C ALA A 94 -3.29 -3.83 13.65
N ASP A 95 -4.59 -3.97 13.35
CA ASP A 95 -5.45 -5.04 13.89
C ASP A 95 -5.40 -6.35 13.07
N ILE A 96 -4.51 -6.43 12.07
CA ILE A 96 -4.28 -7.67 11.33
C ILE A 96 -3.81 -8.75 12.30
N LYS A 97 -4.58 -9.86 12.34
CA LYS A 97 -4.33 -11.00 13.21
C LYS A 97 -2.88 -11.47 13.15
N GLU A 98 -2.29 -11.66 14.32
CA GLU A 98 -0.90 -12.12 14.44
C GLU A 98 -0.69 -13.48 13.75
N THR A 99 -1.72 -14.32 13.71
CA THR A 99 -1.70 -15.60 12.97
C THR A 99 -1.37 -15.43 11.49
N ARG A 100 -1.76 -14.32 10.84
CA ARG A 100 -1.39 -14.02 9.45
C ARG A 100 0.03 -13.51 9.31
N ARG A 101 0.50 -12.73 10.29
CA ARG A 101 1.86 -12.15 10.34
C ARG A 101 2.93 -13.20 10.65
N LYS A 102 2.54 -14.28 11.33
CA LYS A 102 3.42 -15.41 11.68
C LYS A 102 3.70 -16.36 10.50
N LEU A 103 2.92 -16.29 9.42
CA LEU A 103 3.05 -17.17 8.26
C LEU A 103 4.29 -16.84 7.41
N VAL A 104 4.85 -17.88 6.80
CA VAL A 104 5.85 -17.76 5.74
C VAL A 104 5.13 -17.83 4.39
N CYS A 105 5.32 -16.83 3.53
CA CYS A 105 4.71 -16.82 2.22
C CYS A 105 5.24 -17.98 1.37
N ASN A 106 4.36 -18.81 0.80
CA ASN A 106 4.78 -19.95 -0.01
C ASN A 106 5.45 -19.55 -1.33
N VAL A 107 5.21 -18.33 -1.82
CA VAL A 107 5.78 -17.82 -3.08
C VAL A 107 7.15 -17.21 -2.87
N CYS A 108 7.29 -16.24 -1.96
CA CYS A 108 8.57 -15.55 -1.74
C CYS A 108 9.44 -16.18 -0.65
N LYS A 109 8.92 -17.15 0.11
CA LYS A 109 9.62 -17.84 1.21
C LYS A 109 10.10 -16.94 2.36
N LEU A 110 9.52 -15.75 2.49
CA LEU A 110 9.83 -14.79 3.55
C LEU A 110 8.70 -14.69 4.57
N LYS A 111 9.08 -14.44 5.83
CA LYS A 111 8.18 -14.04 6.91
C LYS A 111 8.15 -12.50 6.99
N CYS A 112 7.32 -11.88 6.15
CA CYS A 112 7.20 -10.43 6.07
C CYS A 112 5.72 -10.03 5.94
N GLY A 113 5.32 -8.94 6.58
CA GLY A 113 3.96 -8.41 6.48
C GLY A 113 2.90 -9.38 6.99
N ALA A 114 1.91 -9.71 6.14
CA ALA A 114 0.83 -10.63 6.48
C ALA A 114 0.42 -11.48 5.26
N CYS A 115 0.20 -12.78 5.48
CA CYS A 115 -0.19 -13.70 4.40
C CYS A 115 -1.70 -13.91 4.31
N VAL A 116 -2.18 -14.07 3.08
CA VAL A 116 -3.47 -14.69 2.76
C VAL A 116 -3.28 -16.19 2.59
N ARG A 117 -4.30 -16.99 2.94
CA ARG A 117 -4.27 -18.45 2.77
C ARG A 117 -5.12 -18.83 1.57
N CYS A 118 -4.75 -19.93 0.91
CA CYS A 118 -5.58 -20.56 -0.12
C CYS A 118 -6.99 -20.81 0.45
N THR A 119 -8.01 -20.41 -0.30
CA THR A 119 -9.37 -20.87 -0.08
C THR A 119 -9.48 -22.29 -0.60
N HIS A 120 -10.17 -23.16 0.15
CA HIS A 120 -10.32 -24.57 -0.15
C HIS A 120 -10.78 -24.85 -1.58
#